data_AF-A0A0P9D2E9-F1
#
_entry.id   AF-A0A0P9D2E9-F1
#
_cell.length_a   1.000
_cell.length_b   1.000
_cell.length_c   1.000
_cell.angle_alpha   90.00
_cell.angle_beta   90.00
_cell.angle_gamma   90.00
#
_symmetry.space_group_name_H-M   'P 1'
#
loop_
_entity.id
_entity.type
_entity.pdbx_description
1 polymer ?
#
loop_
_entity_poly.entity_id
_entity_poly.type
_entity_poly.pdbx_seq_one_letter_code
_entity_poly.pdbx_strand_id
1 'polypeptide(L)'
;EGLQLPWDEFAPLLSANRRAGQSTYRAEQLPFRSIRGQSHLVLPLSSQFAEVQGVMTVSAAHNQQDALEEALPLLELLANQAAAALDNNALYSTMEQRVITATATIEQARADLALARDRAETLYQIARTLAVTLDEREVLAQALTLIAQATGAAHGGIMLVEPTGGRLVLRTAFDHARGVVAGSAAVNA
;
A
#
# COMPACT_ATOMS: atom_id res chain seq x y z
N GLU A 1 -3.53 -19.58 -35.74
CA GLU A 1 -3.50 -19.74 -34.28
C GLU A 1 -2.10 -20.07 -33.82
N GLY A 2 -1.76 -19.63 -32.61
CA GLY A 2 -0.38 -19.46 -32.15
C GLY A 2 0.40 -20.76 -32.06
N LEU A 3 1.51 -20.82 -32.80
CA LEU A 3 2.55 -21.81 -32.60
C LEU A 3 3.11 -21.67 -31.18
N GLN A 4 3.07 -22.75 -30.41
CA GLN A 4 3.72 -22.86 -29.11
C GLN A 4 4.86 -23.86 -29.20
N LEU A 5 6.02 -23.50 -28.65
CA LEU A 5 7.21 -24.35 -28.70
C LEU A 5 7.92 -24.26 -27.34
N PRO A 6 8.33 -25.40 -26.74
CA PRO A 6 9.05 -25.38 -25.47
C PRO A 6 10.34 -24.57 -25.59
N TRP A 7 10.65 -23.75 -24.58
CA TRP A 7 11.87 -22.95 -24.56
C TRP A 7 13.13 -23.82 -24.65
N ASP A 8 13.12 -24.99 -24.00
CA ASP A 8 14.27 -25.91 -23.99
C ASP A 8 14.60 -26.48 -25.37
N GLU A 9 13.62 -26.54 -26.28
CA GLU A 9 13.86 -26.94 -27.67
C GLU A 9 14.46 -25.80 -28.50
N PHE A 10 14.20 -24.54 -28.11
CA PHE A 10 14.70 -23.35 -28.82
C PHE A 10 16.05 -22.86 -28.28
N ALA A 11 16.26 -22.90 -26.97
CA ALA A 11 17.44 -22.41 -26.27
C ALA A 11 18.79 -22.88 -26.84
N PRO A 12 18.94 -24.12 -27.37
CA PRO A 12 20.18 -24.56 -28.02
C PRO A 12 20.59 -23.76 -29.25
N LEU A 13 19.68 -22.97 -29.86
CA LEU A 13 20.01 -22.04 -30.95
C LEU A 13 20.78 -20.81 -30.47
N LEU A 14 20.72 -20.48 -29.17
CA LEU A 14 21.39 -19.33 -28.55
C LEU A 14 22.77 -19.68 -28.00
N SER A 15 23.46 -20.61 -28.66
CA SER A 15 24.77 -21.11 -28.24
C SER A 15 25.92 -20.23 -28.76
N ALA A 16 26.99 -20.08 -27.97
CA ALA A 16 28.11 -19.21 -28.32
C ALA A 16 28.80 -19.57 -29.67
N ASN A 17 28.78 -20.85 -30.06
CA ASN A 17 29.31 -21.33 -31.34
C ASN A 17 28.48 -20.89 -32.57
N ARG A 18 27.27 -20.36 -32.37
CA ARG A 18 26.39 -19.84 -33.43
C ARG A 18 26.38 -18.31 -33.48
N ARG A 19 27.12 -17.64 -32.61
CA ARG A 19 27.07 -16.18 -32.47
C ARG A 19 27.60 -15.50 -33.74
N ALA A 20 26.79 -14.61 -34.30
CA ALA A 20 27.08 -13.84 -35.51
C ALA A 20 27.18 -12.32 -35.26
N GLY A 21 26.80 -11.87 -34.06
CA GLY A 21 26.83 -10.45 -33.67
C GLY A 21 26.99 -10.27 -32.16
N GLN A 22 26.64 -9.09 -31.64
CA GLN A 22 26.69 -8.83 -30.20
C GLN A 22 25.69 -9.71 -29.46
N SER A 23 24.46 -9.80 -29.95
CA SER A 23 23.43 -10.64 -29.32
C SER A 23 22.69 -11.47 -30.36
N THR A 24 23.30 -11.68 -31.52
CA THR A 24 22.69 -12.38 -32.65
C THR A 24 23.30 -13.75 -32.87
N TYR A 25 22.46 -14.74 -33.17
CA TYR A 25 22.84 -16.13 -33.39
C TYR A 25 22.35 -16.61 -34.76
N ARG A 26 23.15 -17.42 -35.44
CA ARG A 26 22.84 -17.97 -36.75
C ARG A 26 22.23 -19.36 -36.62
N ALA A 27 21.21 -19.63 -37.42
CA ALA A 27 20.60 -20.95 -37.53
C ALA A 27 20.30 -21.28 -39.01
N GLU A 28 20.60 -22.51 -39.40
CA GLU A 28 20.24 -23.04 -40.73
C GLU A 28 18.79 -23.55 -40.76
N GLN A 29 18.23 -23.85 -39.58
CA GLN A 29 16.87 -24.34 -39.43
C GLN A 29 16.27 -23.75 -38.14
N LEU A 30 15.01 -23.34 -38.22
CA LEU A 30 14.21 -23.00 -37.04
C LEU A 30 13.25 -24.16 -36.75
N PRO A 31 12.99 -24.48 -35.47
CA PRO A 31 12.14 -25.61 -35.07
C PRO A 31 10.69 -25.47 -35.55
N PHE A 32 10.28 -24.26 -35.91
CA PHE A 32 8.95 -23.94 -36.44
C PHE A 32 8.93 -23.56 -37.92
N ARG A 33 10.11 -23.46 -38.55
CA ARG A 33 10.24 -23.06 -39.96
C ARG A 33 11.55 -23.59 -40.52
N SER A 34 11.47 -24.56 -41.43
CA SER A 34 12.64 -25.08 -42.15
C SER A 34 12.44 -24.92 -43.65
N ILE A 35 12.92 -23.80 -44.20
CA ILE A 35 12.92 -23.56 -45.65
C ILE A 35 14.33 -23.84 -46.15
N ARG A 36 14.47 -24.80 -47.08
CA ARG A 36 15.77 -25.13 -47.67
C ARG A 36 16.33 -23.91 -48.40
N GLY A 37 17.65 -23.70 -48.26
CA GLY A 37 18.33 -22.59 -48.92
C GLY A 37 18.10 -21.23 -48.26
N GLN A 38 17.59 -21.18 -47.03
CA GLN A 38 17.55 -19.97 -46.21
C GLN A 38 18.53 -20.05 -45.05
N SER A 39 19.04 -18.89 -44.64
CA SER A 39 19.75 -18.70 -43.38
C SER A 39 18.93 -17.82 -42.46
N HIS A 40 19.00 -18.10 -41.17
CA HIS A 40 18.24 -17.40 -40.14
C HIS A 40 19.17 -16.70 -39.15
N LEU A 41 18.81 -15.48 -38.78
CA LEU A 41 19.32 -14.79 -37.62
C LEU A 41 18.28 -14.85 -36.51
N VAL A 42 18.76 -15.13 -35.32
CA VAL A 42 18.00 -15.26 -34.09
C VAL A 42 18.52 -14.21 -33.12
N LEU A 43 17.64 -13.29 -32.73
CA LEU A 43 17.94 -12.16 -31.87
C LEU A 43 17.09 -12.30 -30.61
N PRO A 44 17.66 -12.68 -29.45
CA PRO A 44 16.95 -12.69 -28.19
C PRO A 44 16.50 -11.28 -27.82
N LEU A 45 15.27 -11.19 -27.31
CA LEU A 45 14.74 -9.99 -26.68
C LEU A 45 14.99 -10.15 -25.19
N SER A 46 16.19 -9.74 -24.76
CA SER A 46 16.63 -9.86 -23.38
C SER A 46 16.28 -8.62 -22.57
N SER A 47 15.75 -8.82 -21.37
CA SER A 47 15.55 -7.73 -20.41
C SER A 47 16.88 -7.12 -19.98
N GLN A 48 16.82 -5.99 -19.28
CA GLN A 48 17.99 -5.37 -18.64
C GLN A 48 18.76 -6.31 -17.68
N PHE A 49 18.13 -7.41 -17.22
CA PHE A 49 18.74 -8.41 -16.33
C PHE A 49 19.27 -9.65 -17.07
N ALA A 50 19.39 -9.58 -18.40
CA ALA A 50 19.82 -10.66 -19.28
C ALA A 50 18.88 -11.89 -19.29
N GLU A 51 17.62 -11.73 -18.88
CA GLU A 51 16.59 -12.74 -19.01
C GLU A 51 15.94 -12.64 -20.39
N VAL A 52 15.84 -13.76 -21.13
CA VAL A 52 15.23 -13.76 -22.46
C VAL A 52 13.71 -13.79 -22.33
N GLN A 53 13.06 -12.69 -22.73
CA GLN A 53 11.60 -12.53 -22.70
C GLN A 53 10.93 -12.93 -24.02
N GLY A 54 11.72 -13.03 -25.08
CA GLY A 54 11.23 -13.40 -26.40
C GLY A 54 12.36 -13.53 -27.40
N VAL A 55 12.01 -13.82 -28.64
CA VAL A 55 12.98 -13.98 -29.73
C VAL A 55 12.43 -13.36 -31.01
N MET A 56 13.26 -12.57 -31.67
CA MET A 56 13.03 -12.10 -33.02
C MET A 56 13.85 -12.94 -34.00
N THR A 57 13.22 -13.44 -35.07
CA THR A 57 13.91 -14.19 -36.11
C THR A 57 13.79 -13.50 -37.45
N VAL A 58 14.91 -13.34 -38.15
CA VAL A 58 14.96 -12.79 -39.51
C VAL A 58 15.56 -13.84 -40.42
N SER A 59 14.91 -14.08 -41.56
CA SER A 59 15.30 -15.15 -42.50
C SER A 59 15.56 -14.54 -43.86
N ALA A 60 16.64 -14.95 -44.52
CA ALA A 60 16.92 -14.57 -45.90
C ALA A 60 17.34 -15.79 -46.71
N ALA A 61 17.18 -15.73 -48.03
CA ALA A 61 17.75 -16.73 -48.92
C ALA A 61 19.29 -16.66 -48.90
N HIS A 62 19.97 -17.77 -49.17
CA HIS A 62 21.45 -17.84 -49.14
C HIS A 62 22.12 -16.80 -50.06
N ASN A 63 21.50 -16.47 -51.19
CA ASN A 63 22.00 -15.45 -52.11
C ASN A 63 21.81 -14.00 -51.61
N GLN A 64 21.20 -13.80 -50.44
CA GLN A 64 20.99 -12.51 -49.79
C GLN A 64 21.72 -12.43 -48.43
N GLN A 65 22.69 -13.31 -48.18
CA GLN A 65 23.44 -13.35 -46.92
C GLN A 65 24.17 -12.04 -46.65
N ASP A 66 24.86 -11.48 -47.65
CA ASP A 66 25.60 -10.22 -47.49
C ASP A 66 24.68 -9.07 -47.06
N ALA A 67 23.51 -8.94 -47.67
CA ALA A 67 22.52 -7.93 -47.29
C ALA A 67 21.96 -8.15 -45.87
N LEU A 68 21.80 -9.42 -45.45
CA LEU A 68 21.36 -9.75 -44.10
C LEU A 68 22.43 -9.40 -43.06
N GLU A 69 23.72 -9.57 -43.41
CA GLU A 69 24.85 -9.19 -42.57
C GLU A 69 25.01 -7.68 -42.48
N GLU A 70 24.85 -6.95 -43.57
CA GLU A 70 24.82 -5.48 -43.56
C GLU A 70 23.70 -4.92 -42.68
N ALA A 71 22.56 -5.61 -42.63
CA ALA A 71 21.42 -5.22 -41.80
C ALA A 71 21.57 -5.56 -40.31
N LEU A 72 22.57 -6.36 -39.91
CA LEU A 72 22.74 -6.83 -38.53
C LEU A 72 22.67 -5.72 -37.47
N PRO A 73 23.39 -4.58 -37.59
CA PRO A 73 23.36 -3.54 -36.58
C PRO A 73 21.96 -2.94 -36.38
N LEU A 74 21.19 -2.80 -37.47
CA LEU A 74 19.82 -2.31 -37.41
C LEU A 74 18.90 -3.35 -36.76
N LEU A 75 19.07 -4.63 -37.08
CA LEU A 75 18.30 -5.71 -36.46
C LEU A 75 18.56 -5.81 -34.96
N GLU A 76 19.83 -5.69 -34.53
CA GLU A 76 20.19 -5.66 -33.10
C GLU A 76 19.58 -4.44 -32.40
N LEU A 77 19.60 -3.27 -33.04
CA LEU A 77 18.93 -2.08 -32.50
C LEU A 77 17.41 -2.32 -32.32
N LEU A 78 16.75 -2.89 -33.33
CA LEU A 78 15.32 -3.18 -33.26
C LEU A 78 14.99 -4.23 -32.18
N ALA A 79 15.82 -5.27 -32.04
CA ALA A 79 15.68 -6.27 -30.98
C ALA A 79 15.76 -5.62 -29.59
N ASN A 80 16.75 -4.73 -29.39
CA ASN A 80 16.90 -4.00 -28.13
C ASN A 80 15.68 -3.09 -27.85
N GLN A 81 15.16 -2.40 -28.86
CA GLN A 81 13.96 -1.56 -28.70
C GLN A 81 12.71 -2.39 -28.38
N ALA A 82 12.55 -3.56 -29.03
CA ALA A 82 11.46 -4.47 -28.75
C ALA A 82 11.54 -5.03 -27.33
N ALA A 83 12.73 -5.43 -26.86
CA ALA A 83 12.95 -5.86 -25.49
C ALA A 83 12.58 -4.77 -24.47
N ALA A 84 13.04 -3.52 -24.70
CA ALA A 84 12.66 -2.39 -23.86
C ALA A 84 11.16 -2.12 -23.82
N ALA A 85 10.45 -2.30 -24.94
CA ALA A 85 9.00 -2.17 -24.99
C ALA A 85 8.28 -3.27 -24.19
N LEU A 86 8.80 -4.50 -24.20
CA LEU A 86 8.27 -5.62 -23.39
C LEU A 86 8.47 -5.36 -21.90
N ASP A 87 9.66 -4.92 -21.49
CA ASP A 87 9.95 -4.52 -20.11
C ASP A 87 9.01 -3.40 -19.64
N ASN A 88 8.80 -2.38 -20.46
CA ASN A 88 7.89 -1.28 -20.15
C ASN A 88 6.45 -1.78 -19.94
N ASN A 89 5.93 -2.63 -20.83
CA ASN A 89 4.55 -3.13 -20.72
C ASN A 89 4.33 -3.93 -19.41
N ALA A 90 5.29 -4.77 -19.04
CA ALA A 90 5.26 -5.54 -17.79
C ALA A 90 5.31 -4.64 -16.54
N LEU A 91 6.12 -3.58 -16.58
CA LEU A 91 6.22 -2.61 -15.49
C LEU A 91 4.96 -1.75 -15.37
N TYR A 92 4.42 -1.26 -16.48
CA TYR A 92 3.20 -0.44 -16.49
C TYR A 92 2.00 -1.23 -15.98
N SER A 93 1.79 -2.46 -16.43
CA SER A 93 0.68 -3.31 -15.95
C SER A 93 0.79 -3.60 -14.44
N THR A 94 2.00 -3.87 -13.94
CA THR A 94 2.23 -4.09 -12.50
C THR A 94 1.96 -2.83 -11.69
N MET A 95 2.38 -1.65 -12.19
CA MET A 95 2.17 -0.38 -11.51
C MET A 95 0.69 0.01 -11.50
N GLU A 96 -0.01 -0.14 -12.62
CA GLU A 96 -1.45 0.12 -12.72
C GLU A 96 -2.23 -0.74 -11.72
N GLN A 97 -1.92 -2.03 -11.65
CA GLN A 97 -2.55 -2.93 -10.69
C GLN A 97 -2.28 -2.54 -9.23
N ARG A 98 -1.06 -2.08 -8.92
CA ARG A 98 -0.71 -1.56 -7.58
C ARG A 98 -1.48 -0.30 -7.25
N VAL A 99 -1.65 0.61 -8.21
CA VAL A 99 -2.44 1.84 -8.03
C VAL A 99 -3.90 1.49 -7.75
N ILE A 100 -4.51 0.63 -8.56
CA ILE A 100 -5.90 0.19 -8.37
C ILE A 100 -6.10 -0.40 -6.97
N THR A 101 -5.19 -1.29 -6.56
CA THR A 101 -5.25 -1.95 -5.25
C THR A 101 -5.09 -0.93 -4.12
N ALA A 102 -4.11 -0.03 -4.22
CA ALA A 102 -3.86 0.99 -3.20
C ALA A 102 -5.03 1.97 -3.06
N THR A 103 -5.61 2.41 -4.19
CA THR A 103 -6.78 3.28 -4.20
C THR A 103 -7.98 2.61 -3.54
N ALA A 104 -8.24 1.33 -3.85
CA ALA A 104 -9.33 0.57 -3.21
C ALA A 104 -9.14 0.49 -1.69
N THR A 105 -7.93 0.21 -1.21
CA THR A 105 -7.60 0.18 0.22
C THR A 105 -7.79 1.53 0.89
N ILE A 106 -7.36 2.63 0.24
CA ILE A 106 -7.53 3.99 0.78
C ILE A 106 -9.01 4.35 0.91
N GLU A 107 -9.82 4.03 -0.09
CA GLU A 107 -11.26 4.33 -0.06
C GLU A 107 -11.99 3.51 1.01
N GLN A 108 -11.62 2.24 1.21
CA GLN A 108 -12.13 1.44 2.33
C GLN A 108 -11.75 2.04 3.69
N ALA A 109 -10.48 2.37 3.89
CA ALA A 109 -10.01 2.97 5.15
C ALA A 109 -10.68 4.32 5.43
N ARG A 110 -10.97 5.12 4.39
CA ARG A 110 -11.72 6.37 4.53
C ARG A 110 -13.15 6.15 4.96
N ALA A 111 -13.84 5.16 4.39
CA ALA A 111 -15.21 4.81 4.79
C ALA A 111 -15.26 4.36 6.26
N ASP A 112 -14.32 3.52 6.69
CA ASP A 112 -14.23 3.06 8.08
C ASP A 112 -13.94 4.22 9.04
N LEU A 113 -13.02 5.12 8.67
CA LEU A 113 -12.70 6.30 9.47
C LEU A 113 -13.90 7.25 9.59
N ALA A 114 -14.67 7.43 8.51
CA ALA A 114 -15.88 8.24 8.54
C ALA A 114 -16.93 7.67 9.51
N LEU A 115 -17.14 6.35 9.48
CA LEU A 115 -18.03 5.66 10.43
C LEU A 115 -17.54 5.77 11.87
N ALA A 116 -16.24 5.61 12.11
CA ALA A 116 -15.66 5.75 13.44
C ALA A 116 -15.82 7.18 13.99
N ARG A 117 -15.62 8.19 13.14
CA ARG A 117 -15.83 9.60 13.49
C ARG A 117 -17.28 9.88 13.86
N ASP A 118 -18.24 9.43 13.06
CA ASP A 118 -19.67 9.63 13.32
C ASP A 118 -20.10 9.02 14.66
N ARG A 119 -19.60 7.83 14.98
CA ARG A 119 -19.80 7.19 16.29
C ARG A 119 -19.21 8.00 17.43
N ALA A 120 -17.98 8.49 17.28
CA ALA A 120 -17.32 9.30 18.31
C ALA A 120 -18.06 10.62 18.56
N GLU A 121 -18.54 11.26 17.50
CA GLU A 121 -19.31 12.51 17.57
C GLU A 121 -20.66 12.30 18.28
N THR A 122 -21.35 11.20 17.97
CA THR A 122 -22.57 10.79 18.68
C THR A 122 -22.32 10.56 20.17
N LEU A 123 -21.27 9.81 20.52
CA LEU A 123 -20.91 9.55 21.93
C LEU A 123 -20.56 10.84 22.68
N TYR A 124 -19.83 11.76 22.03
CA TYR A 124 -19.50 13.06 22.61
C TYR A 124 -20.78 13.89 22.90
N GLN A 125 -21.74 13.90 21.97
CA GLN A 125 -23.01 14.59 22.16
C GLN A 125 -23.83 14.01 23.32
N ILE A 126 -23.88 12.67 23.43
CA ILE A 126 -24.55 11.98 24.55
C ILE A 126 -23.88 12.37 25.87
N ALA A 127 -22.55 12.23 25.98
CA ALA A 127 -21.82 12.57 27.20
C ALA A 127 -22.01 14.03 27.61
N ARG A 128 -21.98 14.95 26.65
CA ARG A 128 -22.23 16.38 26.89
C ARG A 128 -23.65 16.66 27.38
N THR A 129 -24.65 16.00 26.78
CA THR A 129 -26.06 16.15 27.20
C THR A 129 -26.26 15.63 28.62
N LEU A 130 -25.68 14.45 28.92
CA LEU A 130 -25.71 13.88 30.26
C LEU A 130 -25.08 14.82 31.29
N ALA A 131 -23.89 15.38 30.99
CA ALA A 131 -23.21 16.32 31.88
C ALA A 131 -24.01 17.61 32.16
N VAL A 132 -24.89 18.03 31.23
CA VAL A 132 -25.80 19.18 31.44
C VAL A 132 -27.03 18.79 32.27
N THR A 133 -27.51 17.54 32.15
CA THR A 133 -28.63 17.03 32.95
C THR A 133 -28.25 16.62 34.37
N LEU A 134 -26.98 16.31 34.62
CA LEU A 134 -26.47 16.10 35.99
C LEU A 134 -26.48 17.44 36.74
N ASP A 135 -27.05 17.44 37.95
CA ASP A 135 -27.01 18.59 38.87
C ASP A 135 -25.53 19.00 39.12
N GLU A 136 -25.23 20.29 39.35
CA GLU A 136 -23.90 20.81 39.72
C GLU A 136 -23.24 19.94 40.81
N ARG A 137 -24.06 19.43 41.74
CA ARG A 137 -23.62 18.50 42.78
C ARG A 137 -23.16 17.14 42.25
N GLU A 138 -23.88 16.56 41.30
CA GLU A 138 -23.58 15.25 40.73
C GLU A 138 -22.30 15.31 39.87
N VAL A 139 -22.12 16.39 39.10
CA VAL A 139 -20.90 16.61 38.30
C VAL A 139 -19.66 16.71 39.20
N LEU A 140 -19.74 17.50 40.27
CA LEU A 140 -18.62 17.67 41.21
C LEU A 140 -18.30 16.37 41.97
N ALA A 141 -19.34 15.61 42.36
CA ALA A 141 -19.16 14.30 43.01
C ALA A 141 -18.48 13.27 42.09
N GLN A 142 -18.89 13.21 40.83
CA GLN A 142 -18.32 12.27 39.87
C GLN A 142 -16.88 12.64 39.49
N ALA A 143 -16.57 13.93 39.34
CA ALA A 143 -15.21 14.42 39.12
C ALA A 143 -14.28 14.03 40.30
N LEU A 144 -14.72 14.25 41.55
CA LEU A 144 -13.92 13.90 42.73
C LEU A 144 -13.68 12.38 42.82
N THR A 145 -14.65 11.56 42.43
CA THR A 145 -14.53 10.09 42.37
C THR A 145 -13.48 9.65 41.34
N LEU A 146 -13.53 10.19 40.12
CA LEU A 146 -12.57 9.86 39.06
C LEU A 146 -11.13 10.27 39.43
N ILE A 147 -10.96 11.43 40.07
CA ILE A 147 -9.66 11.91 40.54
C ILE A 147 -9.11 10.99 41.64
N ALA A 148 -9.93 10.60 42.61
CA ALA A 148 -9.50 9.67 43.67
C ALA A 148 -9.07 8.31 43.09
N GLN A 149 -9.79 7.79 42.11
CA GLN A 149 -9.43 6.54 41.41
C GLN A 149 -8.11 6.64 40.64
N ALA A 150 -7.89 7.76 39.93
CA ALA A 150 -6.68 7.95 39.12
C ALA A 150 -5.41 8.22 39.97
N THR A 151 -5.57 8.82 41.15
CA THR A 151 -4.44 9.28 41.98
C THR A 151 -4.19 8.44 43.23
N GLY A 152 -5.13 7.58 43.62
CA GLY A 152 -5.08 6.83 44.87
C GLY A 152 -5.25 7.69 46.13
N ALA A 153 -5.77 8.91 46.00
CA ALA A 153 -5.96 9.81 47.13
C ALA A 153 -6.95 9.23 48.16
N ALA A 154 -6.57 9.25 49.44
CA ALA A 154 -7.40 8.74 50.53
C ALA A 154 -8.52 9.71 50.94
N HIS A 155 -8.32 11.02 50.75
CA HIS A 155 -9.26 12.06 51.14
C HIS A 155 -9.22 13.23 50.14
N GLY A 156 -10.35 13.88 49.90
CA GLY A 156 -10.43 15.07 49.04
C GLY A 156 -11.76 15.81 49.20
N GLY A 157 -11.83 17.04 48.73
CA GLY A 157 -13.07 17.81 48.74
C GLY A 157 -13.05 18.97 47.76
N ILE A 158 -14.22 19.31 47.23
CA ILE A 158 -14.41 20.48 46.38
C ILE A 158 -15.25 21.50 47.14
N MET A 159 -14.68 22.69 47.31
CA MET A 159 -15.34 23.84 47.92
C MET A 159 -15.56 24.92 46.86
N LEU A 160 -16.72 25.56 46.88
CA LEU A 160 -17.04 26.69 46.01
C LEU A 160 -17.13 27.97 46.83
N VAL A 161 -16.66 29.07 46.27
CA VAL A 161 -16.81 30.40 46.87
C VAL A 161 -18.23 30.90 46.61
N GLU A 162 -18.93 31.29 47.66
CA GLU A 162 -20.25 31.90 47.57
C GLU A 162 -20.14 33.32 46.96
N PRO A 163 -20.82 33.62 45.84
CA PRO A 163 -20.64 34.87 45.10
C PRO A 163 -20.98 36.14 45.90
N THR A 164 -21.96 36.04 46.80
CA THR A 164 -22.52 37.17 47.57
C THR A 164 -21.81 37.44 48.89
N GLY A 165 -21.03 36.48 49.40
CA GLY A 165 -20.44 36.56 50.74
C GLY A 165 -18.95 36.25 50.81
N GLY A 166 -18.34 35.75 49.73
CA GLY A 166 -16.92 35.37 49.69
C GLY A 166 -16.57 34.16 50.56
N ARG A 167 -17.56 33.44 51.08
CA ARG A 167 -17.37 32.28 51.97
C ARG A 167 -17.11 31.03 51.15
N LEU A 168 -16.18 30.17 51.60
CA LEU A 168 -15.97 28.86 51.01
C LEU A 168 -17.03 27.88 51.56
N VAL A 169 -17.78 27.26 50.67
CA VAL A 169 -18.79 26.25 51.02
C VAL A 169 -18.38 24.91 50.43
N LEU A 170 -18.24 23.92 51.28
CA LEU A 170 -17.98 22.54 50.87
C LEU A 170 -19.17 22.00 50.09
N ARG A 171 -18.94 21.54 48.86
CA ARG A 171 -19.98 21.02 47.96
C ARG A 171 -19.95 19.50 47.90
N THR A 172 -18.74 18.94 47.80
CA THR A 172 -18.53 17.49 47.84
C THR A 172 -17.26 17.16 48.61
N ALA A 173 -17.30 16.07 49.37
CA ALA A 173 -16.14 15.50 50.03
C ALA A 173 -16.05 14.01 49.70
N PHE A 174 -14.83 13.50 49.59
CA PHE A 174 -14.52 12.10 49.37
C PHE A 174 -13.68 11.60 50.55
N ASP A 175 -14.12 10.49 51.12
CA ASP A 175 -13.40 9.73 52.13
C ASP A 175 -13.35 8.27 51.65
N HIS A 176 -12.15 7.70 51.55
CA HIS A 176 -11.94 6.35 51.06
C HIS A 176 -12.74 5.28 51.83
N ALA A 177 -13.05 5.51 53.11
CA ALA A 177 -13.84 4.59 53.94
C ALA A 177 -15.36 4.79 53.80
N ARG A 178 -15.83 5.95 53.32
CA ARG A 178 -17.26 6.32 53.29
C ARG A 178 -17.81 6.68 51.91
N GLY A 179 -16.97 6.77 50.88
CA GLY A 179 -17.34 7.21 49.54
C GLY A 179 -17.50 8.74 49.45
N VAL A 180 -18.13 9.22 48.37
CA VAL A 180 -18.45 10.65 48.22
C VAL A 180 -19.64 11.01 49.09
N VAL A 181 -19.47 12.01 49.95
CA VAL A 181 -20.50 12.55 50.83
C VAL A 181 -20.80 13.99 50.40
N ALA A 182 -22.08 14.29 50.13
CA ALA A 182 -22.52 15.64 49.83
C ALA A 182 -22.31 16.53 51.07
N GLY A 183 -21.72 17.71 50.87
CA GLY A 183 -21.55 18.69 51.94
C GLY A 183 -22.92 19.18 52.42
N SER A 184 -23.37 18.74 53.60
CA SER A 184 -24.53 19.32 54.26
C SER A 184 -24.20 20.76 54.64
N ALA A 185 -24.86 21.73 53.99
CA ALA A 185 -24.90 23.11 54.43
C ALA A 185 -25.72 23.20 55.72
N ALA A 186 -25.16 22.76 56.84
CA ALA A 186 -25.74 22.95 58.15
C ALA A 186 -24.65 22.98 59.22
N VAL A 187 -24.09 24.17 59.48
CA VAL A 187 -23.73 24.58 60.84
C VAL A 187 -24.07 26.07 60.95
N ASN A 188 -25.33 26.35 61.33
CA ASN A 188 -25.65 27.54 62.09
C ASN A 188 -25.42 27.18 63.57
N ALA A 189 -24.36 27.72 64.16
CA ALA A 189 -24.26 28.14 65.56
C ALA A 189 -22.91 28.87 65.72
#